data_AF-A0AAV2TXG3-F1
#
_entry.id   AF-A0AAV2TXG3-F1
#
_cell.length_a   1.000
_cell.length_b   1.000
_cell.length_c   1.000
_cell.angle_alpha   90.00
_cell.angle_beta   90.00
_cell.angle_gamma   90.00
#
_symmetry.space_group_name_H-M   'P 1'
#
loop_
_entity.id
_entity.type
_entity.pdbx_description
1 polymer ?
#
loop_
_entity_poly.entity_id
_entity_poly.type
_entity_poly.pdbx_seq_one_letter_code
_entity_poly.pdbx_strand_id
1 'polypeptide(L)'
;MRLVIEYLAYSVNIQTYPFSAQAYKLWHEHQIISPSEFNHQLRQTADRFLNASKVNASFLDRAAVFGFVFDSVKMYYQNLDWPYHKMLGHERNQSIYLCLLRYSGEKLVIGGPGCHDQMIRVTDRSHPHHFNCHTMEIEKEFSKQVQELYLIIWLGPEENYDVRYRQAFLHDLFEQAYGLRVAIHEPGQMANLEGQGIQIEPGRMNELNFEAVQHIHKQTPRHPCIENPQDKYKDLDGEFSYQFELCLNSHLQRLLVEKCSCLYAYLPRIAVPNATLPYCGRLIGPDGNSMDEKSIFARKDCAFHLLQNSAILKKSFEDAGLCLRRCESVDYVSTVSVTTWRSTQWQLHWSQETAAALDTFNPKTGQFERAESLHNYFQAENLSEPLISKGESDGPTGKYGFSDRYTYVLIKRKSNDTTVKAENLVLTLNALVSRIGGLCSLYIGMTFAVFIELIEFAYMEIWGGCFAKTNNKIEEIDQVDRDEAKGRPLLGLTGKRDAAGQETDQDEGAITSFGHQKQNYSLKSEDLMRNSASAERNEQNKNGSPGENTWAKGFENKKLADTAHVS
;
A
#
# COMPACT_ATOMS: atom_id res chain seq x y z
N MET A 1 -8.51 24.58 12.33
CA MET A 1 -8.66 23.11 12.23
C MET A 1 -10.15 22.80 12.27
N ARG A 2 -10.80 22.54 11.13
CA ARG A 2 -12.12 21.89 11.15
C ARG A 2 -11.85 20.41 11.34
N LEU A 3 -12.25 19.85 12.50
CA LEU A 3 -12.43 18.41 12.66
C LEU A 3 -13.50 18.00 11.66
N VAL A 4 -13.08 17.45 10.52
CA VAL A 4 -13.99 16.69 9.67
C VAL A 4 -14.09 15.34 10.35
N ILE A 5 -15.26 15.05 10.94
CA ILE A 5 -15.57 13.76 11.57
C ILE A 5 -15.87 12.77 10.43
N GLU A 6 -14.84 12.44 9.65
CA GLU A 6 -14.86 11.33 8.71
C GLU A 6 -14.11 10.16 9.36
N TYR A 7 -14.90 9.16 9.74
CA TYR A 7 -14.40 7.90 10.28
C TYR A 7 -13.84 7.07 9.13
N LEU A 8 -12.54 6.83 9.19
CA LEU A 8 -11.88 5.97 8.23
C LEU A 8 -11.95 4.54 8.75
N ALA A 9 -12.53 3.66 7.93
CA ALA A 9 -12.48 2.23 8.14
C ALA A 9 -11.01 1.77 8.11
N TYR A 10 -10.70 0.65 8.75
CA TYR A 10 -9.34 0.10 8.79
C TYR A 10 -9.39 -1.40 8.60
N SER A 11 -8.24 -1.96 8.26
CA SER A 11 -8.05 -3.39 8.07
C SER A 11 -6.76 -3.84 8.73
N VAL A 12 -6.78 -5.06 9.26
CA VAL A 12 -5.67 -5.63 10.02
C VAL A 12 -5.18 -6.85 9.28
N ASN A 13 -3.92 -6.82 8.83
CA ASN A 13 -3.28 -7.97 8.24
C ASN A 13 -2.46 -8.74 9.28
N ILE A 14 -2.58 -10.07 9.28
CA ILE A 14 -1.98 -11.00 10.24
C ILE A 14 -1.12 -12.01 9.46
N GLN A 15 0.12 -12.18 9.90
CA GLN A 15 1.12 -13.02 9.26
C GLN A 15 1.90 -13.88 10.28
N THR A 16 1.77 -15.20 10.17
CA THR A 16 2.46 -16.19 11.02
C THR A 16 3.66 -16.83 10.30
N TYR A 17 4.35 -17.74 10.99
CA TYR A 17 5.34 -18.63 10.38
C TYR A 17 4.68 -19.44 9.23
N PRO A 18 5.39 -19.80 8.14
CA PRO A 18 4.75 -20.20 6.88
C PRO A 18 4.00 -21.54 6.84
N PHE A 19 4.25 -22.49 7.75
CA PHE A 19 3.76 -23.87 7.58
C PHE A 19 2.74 -24.30 8.63
N SER A 20 1.55 -24.67 8.16
CA SER A 20 0.47 -25.22 8.98
C SER A 20 0.66 -26.69 9.33
N ALA A 21 -0.16 -27.22 10.25
CA ALA A 21 -0.18 -28.66 10.52
C ALA A 21 -0.56 -29.49 9.27
N GLN A 22 -1.44 -28.94 8.42
CA GLN A 22 -1.84 -29.56 7.15
C GLN A 22 -0.66 -29.70 6.18
N ALA A 23 0.31 -28.78 6.21
CA ALA A 23 1.52 -28.88 5.38
C ALA A 23 2.28 -30.19 5.62
N TYR A 24 2.45 -30.59 6.88
CA TYR A 24 3.14 -31.82 7.25
C TYR A 24 2.38 -33.07 6.79
N LYS A 25 1.04 -33.03 6.80
CA LYS A 25 0.23 -34.11 6.23
C LYS A 25 0.46 -34.24 4.72
N LEU A 26 0.50 -33.13 4.00
CA LEU A 26 0.74 -33.13 2.55
C LEU A 26 2.15 -33.63 2.18
N TRP A 27 3.15 -33.29 2.99
CA TRP A 27 4.51 -33.83 2.84
C TRP A 27 4.58 -35.32 3.15
N HIS A 28 3.90 -35.78 4.22
CA HIS A 28 3.87 -37.19 4.57
C HIS A 28 3.21 -38.06 3.48
N GLU A 29 2.16 -37.54 2.86
CA GLU A 29 1.46 -38.18 1.75
C GLU A 29 2.18 -38.03 0.40
N HIS A 30 3.35 -37.37 0.37
CA HIS A 30 4.15 -37.09 -0.83
C HIS A 30 3.35 -36.38 -1.95
N GLN A 31 2.33 -35.59 -1.57
CA GLN A 31 1.55 -34.81 -2.53
C GLN A 31 2.30 -33.57 -3.02
N ILE A 32 3.19 -33.04 -2.17
CA ILE A 32 3.99 -31.85 -2.43
C ILE A 32 5.39 -32.14 -1.92
N ILE A 33 6.41 -31.70 -2.67
CA ILE A 33 7.81 -31.79 -2.25
C ILE A 33 8.00 -31.08 -0.91
N SER A 34 8.61 -31.75 0.07
CA SER A 34 8.91 -31.13 1.36
C SER A 34 10.11 -30.18 1.27
N PRO A 35 10.23 -29.20 2.19
CA PRO A 35 11.43 -28.38 2.31
C PRO A 35 12.72 -29.19 2.36
N SER A 36 12.75 -30.28 3.13
CA SER A 36 13.90 -31.19 3.22
C SER A 36 14.27 -31.81 1.87
N GLU A 37 13.29 -32.33 1.13
CA GLU A 37 13.53 -32.94 -0.17
C GLU A 37 14.01 -31.90 -1.18
N PHE A 38 13.38 -30.72 -1.22
CA PHE A 38 13.81 -29.61 -2.07
C PHE A 38 15.25 -29.20 -1.78
N ASN A 39 15.58 -29.00 -0.51
CA ASN A 39 16.93 -28.70 -0.04
C ASN A 39 17.93 -29.80 -0.39
N HIS A 40 17.55 -31.08 -0.26
CA HIS A 40 18.40 -32.20 -0.62
C HIS A 40 18.76 -32.18 -2.12
N GLN A 41 17.78 -31.93 -2.99
CA GLN A 41 18.05 -31.80 -4.42
C GLN A 41 18.98 -30.60 -4.72
N LEU A 42 18.80 -29.46 -4.02
CA LEU A 42 19.69 -28.30 -4.15
C LEU A 42 21.13 -28.63 -3.75
N ARG A 43 21.32 -29.32 -2.61
CA ARG A 43 22.64 -29.74 -2.12
C ARG A 43 23.32 -30.74 -3.06
N GLN A 44 22.58 -31.70 -3.61
CA GLN A 44 23.11 -32.61 -4.63
C GLN A 44 23.59 -31.87 -5.87
N THR A 45 22.84 -30.83 -6.29
CA THR A 45 23.23 -30.00 -7.43
C THR A 45 24.44 -29.12 -7.11
N ALA A 46 24.51 -28.57 -5.90
CA ALA A 46 25.67 -27.83 -5.42
C ALA A 46 26.93 -28.72 -5.38
N ASP A 47 26.84 -29.95 -4.90
CA ASP A 47 27.96 -30.91 -4.90
C ASP A 47 28.43 -31.26 -6.31
N ARG A 48 27.51 -31.44 -7.26
CA ARG A 48 27.85 -31.62 -8.68
C ARG A 48 28.66 -30.43 -9.22
N PHE A 49 28.23 -29.20 -8.95
CA PHE A 49 28.97 -28.00 -9.36
C PHE A 49 30.30 -27.83 -8.62
N LEU A 50 30.36 -28.19 -7.34
CA LEU A 50 31.60 -28.15 -6.56
C LEU A 50 32.63 -29.14 -7.12
N ASN A 51 32.20 -30.34 -7.50
CA ASN A 51 33.08 -31.30 -8.16
C ASN A 51 33.53 -30.82 -9.55
N ALA A 52 32.63 -30.22 -10.33
CA ALA A 52 33.00 -29.58 -11.61
C ALA A 52 33.95 -28.39 -11.44
N SER A 53 33.91 -27.70 -10.28
CA SER A 53 34.77 -26.55 -9.99
C SER A 53 36.25 -26.90 -9.89
N LYS A 54 36.57 -28.17 -9.58
CA LYS A 54 37.94 -28.70 -9.61
C LYS A 54 38.56 -28.62 -11.00
N VAL A 55 37.72 -28.62 -12.04
CA VAL A 55 38.13 -28.49 -13.45
C VAL A 55 38.01 -27.05 -13.94
N ASN A 56 36.92 -26.36 -13.55
CA ASN A 56 36.70 -24.97 -13.91
C ASN A 56 36.15 -24.16 -12.73
N ALA A 57 36.97 -23.26 -12.19
CA ALA A 57 36.64 -22.42 -11.04
C ALA A 57 35.35 -21.59 -11.22
N SER A 58 34.87 -21.33 -12.44
CA SER A 58 33.61 -20.60 -12.65
C SER A 58 32.37 -21.33 -12.11
N PHE A 59 32.46 -22.63 -11.82
CA PHE A 59 31.36 -23.40 -11.22
C PHE A 59 31.24 -23.21 -9.70
N LEU A 60 32.24 -22.64 -9.04
CA LEU A 60 32.22 -22.40 -7.59
C LEU A 60 31.09 -21.43 -7.20
N ASP A 61 30.89 -20.37 -8.00
CA ASP A 61 29.78 -19.42 -7.81
C ASP A 61 28.42 -20.12 -7.92
N ARG A 62 28.27 -21.04 -8.87
CA ARG A 62 27.03 -21.81 -9.03
C ARG A 62 26.80 -22.75 -7.85
N ALA A 63 27.85 -23.44 -7.40
CA ALA A 63 27.78 -24.30 -6.22
C ALA A 63 27.31 -23.51 -4.99
N ALA A 64 27.87 -22.30 -4.78
CA ALA A 64 27.46 -21.42 -3.70
C ALA A 64 26.00 -20.94 -3.83
N VAL A 65 25.55 -20.58 -5.04
CA VAL A 65 24.16 -20.18 -5.27
C VAL A 65 23.18 -21.31 -4.95
N PHE A 66 23.43 -22.53 -5.43
CA PHE A 66 22.56 -23.68 -5.13
C PHE A 66 22.62 -24.11 -3.67
N GLY A 67 23.82 -24.14 -3.08
CA GLY A 67 24.02 -24.63 -1.72
C GLY A 67 23.55 -23.67 -0.63
N PHE A 68 23.57 -22.36 -0.89
CA PHE A 68 23.34 -21.34 0.13
C PHE A 68 22.25 -20.34 -0.21
N VAL A 69 22.19 -19.83 -1.45
CA VAL A 69 21.26 -18.75 -1.83
C VAL A 69 19.86 -19.28 -2.15
N PHE A 70 19.79 -20.42 -2.84
CA PHE A 70 18.51 -21.03 -3.20
C PHE A 70 17.86 -21.82 -2.07
N ASP A 71 18.60 -22.12 -1.01
CA ASP A 71 18.05 -22.72 0.20
C ASP A 71 17.32 -21.68 1.06
N SER A 72 16.19 -21.18 0.56
CA SER A 72 15.33 -20.22 1.26
C SER A 72 13.85 -20.53 1.07
N VAL A 73 13.02 -20.12 2.03
CA VAL A 73 11.55 -20.24 2.00
C VAL A 73 11.00 -19.60 0.73
N LYS A 74 11.59 -18.47 0.34
CA LYS A 74 11.32 -17.69 -0.86
C LYS A 74 11.48 -18.48 -2.16
N MET A 75 12.55 -19.26 -2.24
CA MET A 75 12.83 -20.10 -3.39
C MET A 75 11.93 -21.33 -3.41
N TYR A 76 11.70 -21.94 -2.25
CA TYR A 76 10.76 -23.05 -2.13
C TYR A 76 9.35 -22.61 -2.57
N TYR A 77 8.88 -21.44 -2.12
CA TYR A 77 7.62 -20.85 -2.56
C TYR A 77 7.52 -20.75 -4.09
N GLN A 78 8.56 -20.26 -4.77
CA GLN A 78 8.55 -20.11 -6.24
C GLN A 78 8.58 -21.45 -7.01
N ASN A 79 8.85 -22.57 -6.33
CA ASN A 79 8.90 -23.91 -6.91
C ASN A 79 7.66 -24.77 -6.62
N LEU A 80 6.65 -24.19 -5.99
CA LEU A 80 5.36 -24.83 -5.81
C LEU A 80 4.43 -24.45 -6.96
N ASP A 81 3.57 -25.39 -7.33
CA ASP A 81 2.48 -25.12 -8.28
C ASP A 81 1.29 -24.49 -7.54
N TRP A 82 0.61 -23.55 -8.20
CA TRP A 82 -0.63 -23.00 -7.65
C TRP A 82 -1.74 -24.07 -7.69
N PRO A 83 -2.58 -24.24 -6.65
CA PRO A 83 -2.75 -23.41 -5.45
C PRO A 83 -2.06 -23.92 -4.17
N TYR A 84 -1.02 -24.77 -4.27
CA TYR A 84 -0.40 -25.40 -3.10
C TYR A 84 0.17 -24.42 -2.07
N HIS A 85 0.54 -23.20 -2.48
CA HIS A 85 0.90 -22.13 -1.56
C HIS A 85 -0.17 -21.87 -0.49
N LYS A 86 -1.45 -21.94 -0.87
CA LYS A 86 -2.55 -21.75 0.08
C LYS A 86 -2.72 -22.92 1.03
N MET A 87 -2.46 -24.14 0.55
CA MET A 87 -2.65 -25.37 1.33
C MET A 87 -1.55 -25.59 2.36
N LEU A 88 -0.33 -25.09 2.08
CA LEU A 88 0.80 -25.19 3.01
C LEU A 88 0.77 -24.10 4.09
N GLY A 89 0.19 -22.93 3.79
CA GLY A 89 0.00 -21.85 4.74
C GLY A 89 -1.04 -22.17 5.81
N HIS A 90 -1.12 -21.31 6.83
CA HIS A 90 -2.16 -21.45 7.84
C HIS A 90 -3.54 -21.07 7.31
N GLU A 91 -4.54 -21.86 7.70
CA GLU A 91 -5.93 -21.59 7.36
C GLU A 91 -6.55 -20.62 8.36
N ARG A 92 -7.51 -19.82 7.90
CA ARG A 92 -8.22 -18.83 8.72
C ARG A 92 -8.84 -19.45 9.98
N ASN A 93 -9.56 -20.56 9.83
CA ASN A 93 -10.27 -21.23 10.92
C ASN A 93 -9.33 -21.89 11.94
N GLN A 94 -8.07 -22.15 11.56
CA GLN A 94 -7.06 -22.72 12.45
C GLN A 94 -6.24 -21.62 13.14
N SER A 95 -5.94 -20.53 12.44
CA SER A 95 -5.10 -19.44 12.94
C SER A 95 -5.86 -18.51 13.87
N ILE A 96 -7.05 -18.06 13.47
CA ILE A 96 -7.87 -17.13 14.27
C ILE A 96 -8.72 -17.98 15.18
N TYR A 97 -8.29 -18.12 16.42
CA TYR A 97 -8.89 -19.05 17.37
C TYR A 97 -10.15 -18.48 18.04
N LEU A 98 -10.11 -17.19 18.35
CA LEU A 98 -11.23 -16.43 18.91
C LEU A 98 -11.12 -14.98 18.46
N CYS A 99 -12.26 -14.34 18.19
CA CYS A 99 -12.32 -12.89 18.03
C CYS A 99 -13.41 -12.28 18.91
N LEU A 100 -13.13 -11.09 19.44
CA LEU A 100 -14.10 -10.31 20.19
C LEU A 100 -14.11 -8.88 19.65
N LEU A 101 -15.30 -8.35 19.43
CA LEU A 101 -15.51 -6.97 19.01
C LEU A 101 -16.23 -6.21 20.11
N ARG A 102 -15.71 -5.05 20.50
CA ARG A 102 -16.40 -4.14 21.41
C ARG A 102 -16.92 -2.92 20.68
N TYR A 103 -18.20 -2.64 20.89
CA TYR A 103 -18.91 -1.50 20.31
C TYR A 103 -19.01 -0.32 21.29
N SER A 104 -19.20 0.87 20.73
CA SER A 104 -19.69 2.04 21.48
C SER A 104 -21.01 1.70 22.17
N GLY A 105 -21.04 1.76 23.51
CA GLY A 105 -22.19 1.34 24.32
C GLY A 105 -22.06 -0.04 24.98
N GLU A 106 -20.83 -0.56 25.10
CA GLU A 106 -20.48 -1.77 25.88
C GLU A 106 -21.05 -3.11 25.39
N LYS A 107 -21.66 -3.14 24.20
CA LYS A 107 -22.01 -4.41 23.57
C LYS A 107 -20.74 -5.14 23.14
N LEU A 108 -20.65 -6.42 23.50
CA LEU A 108 -19.58 -7.33 23.12
C LEU A 108 -20.16 -8.35 22.14
N VAL A 109 -19.51 -8.50 20.99
CA VAL A 109 -19.79 -9.59 20.05
C VAL A 109 -18.62 -10.55 20.12
N ILE A 110 -18.94 -11.82 20.31
CA ILE A 110 -17.99 -12.92 20.38
C ILE A 110 -18.14 -13.70 19.09
N GLY A 111 -17.05 -13.81 18.32
CA GLY A 111 -16.97 -14.70 17.17
C GLY A 111 -16.05 -15.87 17.48
N GLY A 112 -16.48 -17.08 17.13
CA GLY A 112 -15.71 -18.30 17.23
C GLY A 112 -14.56 -18.39 16.21
N PRO A 113 -14.05 -19.61 15.96
CA PRO A 113 -12.90 -19.84 15.09
C PRO A 113 -13.10 -19.27 13.68
N GLY A 114 -12.07 -18.58 13.19
CA GLY A 114 -12.10 -17.86 11.92
C GLY A 114 -12.78 -16.50 11.98
N CYS A 115 -13.46 -16.14 13.07
CA CYS A 115 -14.17 -14.85 13.18
C CYS A 115 -15.22 -14.64 12.08
N HIS A 116 -16.16 -15.58 11.96
CA HIS A 116 -17.26 -15.46 11.00
C HIS A 116 -18.34 -14.56 11.57
N ASP A 117 -18.40 -13.31 11.09
CA ASP A 117 -19.39 -12.33 11.52
C ASP A 117 -19.79 -11.45 10.32
N GLN A 118 -21.02 -10.94 10.30
CA GLN A 118 -21.48 -10.06 9.21
C GLN A 118 -20.74 -8.72 9.17
N MET A 119 -20.13 -8.33 10.29
CA MET A 119 -19.43 -7.05 10.45
C MET A 119 -17.93 -7.15 10.11
N ILE A 120 -17.38 -8.36 10.03
CA ILE A 120 -15.97 -8.59 9.66
C ILE A 120 -15.90 -9.42 8.38
N ARG A 121 -15.22 -8.85 7.39
CA ARG A 121 -14.80 -9.56 6.20
C ARG A 121 -13.33 -9.96 6.33
N VAL A 122 -13.05 -11.25 6.40
CA VAL A 122 -11.67 -11.75 6.36
C VAL A 122 -11.33 -12.24 4.96
N THR A 123 -10.23 -11.73 4.40
CA THR A 123 -9.71 -12.13 3.09
C THR A 123 -8.31 -12.72 3.22
N ASP A 124 -8.00 -13.69 2.37
CA ASP A 124 -6.72 -14.39 2.39
C ASP A 124 -5.85 -13.93 1.22
N ARG A 125 -4.57 -13.71 1.49
CA ARG A 125 -3.56 -13.38 0.47
C ARG A 125 -2.36 -14.28 0.61
N SER A 126 -1.83 -14.77 -0.52
CA SER A 126 -0.60 -15.54 -0.49
C SER A 126 0.65 -14.66 -0.52
N HIS A 127 1.62 -14.87 0.39
CA HIS A 127 2.86 -14.08 0.49
C HIS A 127 4.12 -14.94 0.36
N PRO A 128 5.13 -14.56 -0.45
CA PRO A 128 6.33 -15.40 -0.68
C PRO A 128 7.13 -15.77 0.59
N HIS A 129 7.13 -14.91 1.60
CA HIS A 129 7.82 -15.16 2.88
C HIS A 129 6.99 -15.98 3.88
N HIS A 130 5.66 -15.90 3.82
CA HIS A 130 4.80 -16.32 4.94
C HIS A 130 3.61 -17.16 4.52
N PHE A 131 3.52 -17.51 3.23
CA PHE A 131 2.47 -18.33 2.65
C PHE A 131 1.09 -17.70 2.75
N ASN A 132 0.35 -17.83 3.85
CA ASN A 132 -0.98 -17.24 3.99
C ASN A 132 -0.95 -16.04 4.94
N CYS A 133 -1.53 -14.93 4.50
CA CYS A 133 -1.80 -13.76 5.33
C CYS A 133 -3.30 -13.50 5.36
N HIS A 134 -3.84 -13.21 6.54
CA HIS A 134 -5.26 -12.93 6.73
C HIS A 134 -5.47 -11.44 6.94
N THR A 135 -6.33 -10.82 6.13
CA THR A 135 -6.73 -9.41 6.28
C THR A 135 -8.14 -9.35 6.82
N MET A 136 -8.29 -8.83 8.04
CA MET A 136 -9.57 -8.60 8.69
C MET A 136 -10.02 -7.17 8.41
N GLU A 137 -11.09 -7.02 7.64
CA GLU A 137 -11.68 -5.72 7.31
C GLU A 137 -13.01 -5.56 8.04
N ILE A 138 -13.19 -4.44 8.73
CA ILE A 138 -14.47 -4.11 9.35
C ILE A 138 -15.36 -3.44 8.30
N GLU A 139 -16.57 -3.95 8.13
CA GLU A 139 -17.54 -3.40 7.19
C GLU A 139 -17.82 -1.93 7.49
N LYS A 140 -17.96 -1.11 6.43
CA LYS A 140 -17.99 0.36 6.54
C LYS A 140 -19.10 0.84 7.48
N GLU A 141 -20.24 0.16 7.48
CA GLU A 141 -21.42 0.47 8.30
C GLU A 141 -21.12 0.39 9.80
N PHE A 142 -20.28 -0.58 10.21
CA PHE A 142 -19.96 -0.84 11.61
C PHE A 142 -18.64 -0.21 12.06
N SER A 143 -17.78 0.19 11.12
CA SER A 143 -16.46 0.76 11.39
C SER A 143 -16.44 1.97 12.34
N LYS A 144 -17.56 2.72 12.42
CA LYS A 144 -17.71 3.88 13.32
C LYS A 144 -17.93 3.50 14.78
N GLN A 145 -18.47 2.30 15.01
CA GLN A 145 -18.93 1.85 16.33
C GLN A 145 -17.91 0.90 16.99
N VAL A 146 -17.10 0.21 16.20
CA VAL A 146 -16.07 -0.71 16.70
C VAL A 146 -14.92 0.09 17.34
N GLN A 147 -14.73 -0.08 18.64
CA GLN A 147 -13.67 0.59 19.41
C GLN A 147 -12.44 -0.30 19.61
N GLU A 148 -12.69 -1.59 19.85
CA GLU A 148 -11.67 -2.56 20.22
C GLU A 148 -11.92 -3.87 19.47
N LEU A 149 -10.85 -4.45 18.93
CA LEU A 149 -10.82 -5.79 18.33
C LEU A 149 -9.83 -6.63 19.13
N TYR A 150 -10.32 -7.74 19.67
CA TYR A 150 -9.52 -8.71 20.41
C TYR A 150 -9.38 -9.97 19.59
N LEU A 151 -8.18 -10.51 19.50
CA LEU A 151 -7.87 -11.70 18.74
C LEU A 151 -7.02 -12.64 19.58
N ILE A 152 -7.41 -13.91 19.59
CA ILE A 152 -6.54 -15.01 20.01
C ILE A 152 -6.07 -15.71 18.75
N ILE A 153 -4.77 -15.69 18.52
CA ILE A 153 -4.17 -16.22 17.30
C ILE A 153 -3.26 -17.39 17.65
N TRP A 154 -3.48 -18.52 17.00
CA TRP A 154 -2.59 -19.66 17.03
C TRP A 154 -1.43 -19.46 16.05
N LEU A 155 -0.21 -19.57 16.55
CA LEU A 155 1.02 -19.29 15.80
C LEU A 155 1.56 -20.48 15.01
N GLY A 156 0.96 -21.66 15.19
CA GLY A 156 1.37 -22.88 14.50
C GLY A 156 1.88 -23.99 15.41
N PRO A 157 2.34 -25.10 14.81
CA PRO A 157 2.91 -26.22 15.53
C PRO A 157 4.25 -25.84 16.19
N GLU A 158 4.75 -26.71 17.07
CA GLU A 158 6.07 -26.53 17.70
C GLU A 158 7.20 -26.41 16.67
N GLU A 159 8.27 -25.69 17.03
CA GLU A 159 9.43 -25.48 16.16
C GLU A 159 10.02 -26.81 15.65
N ASN A 160 10.05 -27.84 16.49
CA ASN A 160 10.56 -29.17 16.19
C ASN A 160 9.48 -30.16 15.73
N TYR A 161 8.29 -29.69 15.35
CA TYR A 161 7.25 -30.57 14.82
C TYR A 161 7.72 -31.24 13.53
N ASP A 162 7.76 -32.57 13.53
CA ASP A 162 8.28 -33.45 12.47
C ASP A 162 9.48 -32.87 11.69
N VAL A 163 10.61 -32.71 12.41
CA VAL A 163 11.88 -32.15 11.91
C VAL A 163 12.33 -32.76 10.58
N ARG A 164 11.93 -33.99 10.26
CA ARG A 164 12.33 -34.71 9.04
C ARG A 164 11.96 -33.95 7.76
N TYR A 165 10.86 -33.20 7.76
CA TYR A 165 10.40 -32.46 6.57
C TYR A 165 10.89 -31.00 6.53
N ARG A 166 11.59 -30.53 7.57
CA ARG A 166 12.04 -29.13 7.71
C ARG A 166 13.56 -28.94 7.78
N GLN A 167 14.32 -29.91 7.31
CA GLN A 167 15.78 -29.83 7.18
C GLN A 167 16.17 -28.96 5.97
N ALA A 168 15.84 -27.67 6.02
CA ALA A 168 16.06 -26.70 4.95
C ALA A 168 16.19 -25.28 5.52
N PHE A 169 16.47 -24.33 4.64
CA PHE A 169 16.49 -22.89 4.92
C PHE A 169 17.57 -22.49 5.93
N LEU A 170 18.76 -23.09 5.80
CA LEU A 170 19.85 -22.93 6.76
C LEU A 170 20.25 -21.46 6.95
N HIS A 171 20.20 -20.66 5.88
CA HIS A 171 20.59 -19.25 5.90
C HIS A 171 19.45 -18.29 6.20
N ASP A 172 18.20 -18.76 6.23
CA ASP A 172 17.04 -17.95 6.64
C ASP A 172 16.97 -17.80 8.18
N LEU A 173 17.92 -18.37 8.94
CA LEU A 173 17.94 -18.34 10.41
C LEU A 173 17.74 -16.93 11.00
N PHE A 174 18.28 -15.90 10.33
CA PHE A 174 18.16 -14.51 10.78
C PHE A 174 16.80 -13.87 10.50
N GLU A 175 15.99 -14.48 9.63
CA GLU A 175 14.64 -14.04 9.27
C GLU A 175 13.55 -14.90 9.96
N GLN A 176 13.93 -15.98 10.66
CA GLN A 176 13.03 -16.90 11.36
C GLN A 176 12.57 -16.35 12.73
N ALA A 177 12.02 -15.12 12.74
CA ALA A 177 11.40 -14.58 13.95
C ALA A 177 10.13 -15.37 14.30
N TYR A 178 10.12 -15.99 15.48
CA TYR A 178 8.93 -16.65 16.02
C TYR A 178 7.93 -15.60 16.53
N GLY A 179 6.68 -15.71 16.12
CA GLY A 179 5.61 -14.77 16.47
C GLY A 179 4.75 -14.40 15.28
N LEU A 180 4.15 -13.21 15.37
CA LEU A 180 3.19 -12.70 14.40
C LEU A 180 3.62 -11.31 13.91
N ARG A 181 3.42 -11.01 12.64
CA ARG A 181 3.52 -9.65 12.12
C ARG A 181 2.13 -9.09 11.82
N VAL A 182 1.89 -7.86 12.27
CA VAL A 182 0.60 -7.17 12.11
C VAL A 182 0.79 -5.81 11.45
N ALA A 183 -0.06 -5.45 10.50
CA ALA A 183 -0.11 -4.11 9.91
C ALA A 183 -1.55 -3.61 9.84
N ILE A 184 -1.74 -2.32 10.12
CA ILE A 184 -3.03 -1.62 10.01
C ILE A 184 -2.99 -0.77 8.74
N HIS A 185 -3.98 -0.94 7.86
CA HIS A 185 -4.04 -0.24 6.58
C HIS A 185 -5.47 0.08 6.14
N GLU A 186 -5.61 0.86 5.07
CA GLU A 186 -6.92 1.20 4.50
C GLU A 186 -7.60 -0.06 3.93
N PRO A 187 -8.94 -0.21 4.05
CA PRO A 187 -9.66 -1.35 3.51
C PRO A 187 -9.58 -1.47 1.98
N GLY A 188 -9.55 -2.70 1.47
CA GLY A 188 -9.43 -3.00 0.05
C GLY A 188 -8.05 -2.67 -0.54
N GLN A 189 -7.10 -2.20 0.26
CA GLN A 189 -5.73 -1.98 -0.16
C GLN A 189 -4.82 -3.15 0.21
N MET A 190 -3.69 -3.24 -0.50
CA MET A 190 -2.68 -4.26 -0.24
C MET A 190 -1.83 -3.86 0.98
N ALA A 191 -1.79 -4.72 2.00
CA ALA A 191 -0.98 -4.50 3.19
C ALA A 191 0.52 -4.50 2.85
N ASN A 192 1.25 -3.47 3.33
CA ASN A 192 2.71 -3.40 3.27
C ASN A 192 3.34 -3.89 4.59
N LEU A 193 3.46 -5.20 4.73
CA LEU A 193 4.00 -5.83 5.94
C LEU A 193 5.51 -5.62 6.13
N GLU A 194 6.24 -5.33 5.06
CA GLU A 194 7.68 -5.09 5.15
C GLU A 194 7.98 -3.67 5.66
N GLY A 195 7.20 -2.68 5.22
CA GLY A 195 7.38 -1.28 5.61
C GLY A 195 6.59 -0.83 6.85
N GLN A 196 5.40 -1.40 7.08
CA GLN A 196 4.47 -0.98 8.14
C GLN A 196 4.15 -2.09 9.15
N GLY A 197 4.73 -3.28 8.98
CA GLY A 197 4.47 -4.42 9.86
C GLY A 197 5.16 -4.28 11.20
N ILE A 198 4.44 -4.67 12.26
CA ILE A 198 4.91 -4.66 13.64
C ILE A 198 4.99 -6.09 14.14
N GLN A 199 6.12 -6.44 14.77
CA GLN A 199 6.33 -7.75 15.35
C GLN A 199 5.60 -7.85 16.70
N ILE A 200 4.86 -8.94 16.88
CA ILE A 200 4.05 -9.25 18.05
C ILE A 200 4.69 -10.39 18.82
N GLU A 201 4.81 -10.24 20.15
CA GLU A 201 5.44 -11.24 21.00
C GLU A 201 4.50 -12.45 21.20
N PRO A 202 5.00 -13.69 21.03
CA PRO A 202 4.25 -14.91 21.31
C PRO A 202 3.98 -15.07 22.83
N GLY A 203 2.89 -15.76 23.19
CA GLY A 203 2.56 -16.06 24.60
C GLY A 203 2.16 -14.86 25.46
N ARG A 204 2.01 -13.67 24.87
CA ARG A 204 1.73 -12.42 25.59
C ARG A 204 0.49 -11.69 25.05
N MET A 205 0.04 -10.73 25.86
CA MET A 205 -0.98 -9.76 25.46
C MET A 205 -0.28 -8.56 24.82
N ASN A 206 -0.55 -8.36 23.55
CA ASN A 206 -0.01 -7.28 22.74
C ASN A 206 -1.14 -6.31 22.42
N GLU A 207 -1.06 -5.11 22.99
CA GLU A 207 -2.01 -4.03 22.73
C GLU A 207 -1.43 -3.07 21.70
N LEU A 208 -2.11 -2.97 20.56
CA LEU A 208 -1.84 -2.05 19.47
C LEU A 208 -2.82 -0.89 19.54
N ASN A 209 -2.32 0.25 20.00
CA ASN A 209 -3.06 1.50 19.98
C ASN A 209 -2.77 2.26 18.68
N PHE A 210 -3.80 2.65 17.93
CA PHE A 210 -3.61 3.38 16.66
C PHE A 210 -4.43 4.66 16.56
N GLU A 211 -3.95 5.59 15.74
CA GLU A 211 -4.59 6.86 15.40
C GLU A 211 -4.60 7.02 13.86
N ALA A 212 -5.74 7.44 13.30
CA ALA A 212 -5.87 7.66 11.87
C ALA A 212 -5.48 9.11 11.52
N VAL A 213 -4.60 9.26 10.54
CA VAL A 213 -4.10 10.54 10.05
C VAL A 213 -4.45 10.66 8.57
N GLN A 214 -5.37 11.57 8.22
CA GLN A 214 -5.71 11.86 6.84
C GLN A 214 -4.80 12.96 6.30
N HIS A 215 -4.15 12.69 5.19
CA HIS A 215 -3.31 13.61 4.45
C HIS A 215 -4.07 14.11 3.22
N ILE A 216 -4.22 15.43 3.10
CA ILE A 216 -4.88 16.08 1.96
C ILE A 216 -3.86 16.96 1.25
N HIS A 217 -3.39 16.50 0.10
CA HIS A 217 -2.44 17.17 -0.78
C HIS A 217 -3.16 18.02 -1.82
N LYS A 218 -2.56 19.14 -2.22
CA LYS A 218 -3.09 19.97 -3.31
C LYS A 218 -2.51 19.52 -4.65
N GLN A 219 -3.40 19.34 -5.63
CA GLN A 219 -2.98 19.10 -7.00
C GLN A 219 -2.25 20.34 -7.54
N THR A 220 -0.96 20.19 -7.83
CA THR A 220 -0.14 21.27 -8.41
C THR A 220 0.59 20.78 -9.66
N PRO A 221 0.97 21.67 -10.60
CA PRO A 221 1.77 21.27 -11.76
C PRO A 221 3.12 20.63 -11.40
N ARG A 222 3.71 20.97 -10.24
CA ARG A 222 4.97 20.38 -9.76
C ARG A 222 4.77 19.05 -9.04
N HIS A 223 3.64 18.90 -8.35
CA HIS A 223 3.26 17.69 -7.62
C HIS A 223 1.83 17.31 -8.02
N PRO A 224 1.66 16.67 -9.19
CA PRO A 224 0.35 16.20 -9.62
C PRO A 224 -0.12 15.07 -8.70
N CYS A 225 -1.40 15.08 -8.38
CA CYS A 225 -2.06 14.00 -7.64
C CYS A 225 -3.40 13.67 -8.29
N ILE A 226 -3.91 12.47 -8.01
CA ILE A 226 -5.20 11.97 -8.52
C ILE A 226 -6.25 11.94 -7.41
N GLU A 227 -7.45 12.41 -7.73
CA GLU A 227 -8.62 12.34 -6.86
C GLU A 227 -9.42 11.07 -7.17
N ASN A 228 -9.81 10.32 -6.13
CA ASN A 228 -10.69 9.15 -6.22
C ASN A 228 -10.37 8.16 -7.35
N PRO A 229 -9.14 7.61 -7.43
CA PRO A 229 -8.78 6.64 -8.45
C PRO A 229 -9.67 5.39 -8.37
N GLN A 230 -10.17 4.95 -9.52
CA GLN A 230 -11.04 3.77 -9.65
C GLN A 230 -10.27 2.51 -10.13
N ASP A 231 -9.00 2.66 -10.49
CA ASP A 231 -8.18 1.56 -10.97
C ASP A 231 -7.99 0.50 -9.89
N LYS A 232 -7.99 -0.76 -10.34
CA LYS A 232 -7.71 -1.92 -9.50
C LYS A 232 -6.51 -2.67 -10.04
N TYR A 233 -5.73 -3.24 -9.13
CA TYR A 233 -4.56 -4.04 -9.44
C TYR A 233 -4.72 -5.45 -8.91
N LYS A 234 -4.19 -6.41 -9.66
CA LYS A 234 -4.29 -7.83 -9.37
C LYS A 234 -2.99 -8.36 -8.76
N ASP A 235 -3.12 -9.16 -7.72
CA ASP A 235 -2.04 -9.96 -7.15
C ASP A 235 -2.56 -11.39 -6.92
N LEU A 236 -2.14 -12.31 -7.78
CA LEU A 236 -2.65 -13.68 -7.91
C LEU A 236 -4.17 -13.72 -8.13
N ASP A 237 -4.92 -14.10 -7.11
CA ASP A 237 -6.37 -14.25 -7.12
C ASP A 237 -7.10 -13.12 -6.39
N GLY A 238 -6.36 -12.15 -5.83
CA GLY A 238 -6.91 -10.95 -5.20
C GLY A 238 -6.90 -9.73 -6.12
N GLU A 239 -7.90 -8.86 -5.95
CA GLU A 239 -7.93 -7.51 -6.51
C GLU A 239 -7.87 -6.46 -5.41
N PHE A 240 -7.05 -5.43 -5.62
CA PHE A 240 -6.79 -4.38 -4.66
C PHE A 240 -7.04 -3.01 -5.29
N SER A 241 -7.56 -2.09 -4.50
CA SER A 241 -7.77 -0.69 -4.87
C SER A 241 -6.45 0.02 -5.14
N TYR A 242 -6.50 1.09 -5.92
CA TYR A 242 -5.34 1.91 -6.25
C TYR A 242 -4.52 2.31 -5.02
N GLN A 243 -3.23 1.98 -5.09
CA GLN A 243 -2.17 2.55 -4.26
C GLN A 243 -1.02 2.95 -5.19
N PHE A 244 -0.33 4.03 -4.84
CA PHE A 244 0.78 4.55 -5.64
C PHE A 244 1.88 3.50 -5.87
N GLU A 245 2.37 2.87 -4.79
CA GLU A 245 3.39 1.82 -4.90
C GLU A 245 2.90 0.57 -5.65
N LEU A 246 1.61 0.22 -5.49
CA LEU A 246 1.01 -0.91 -6.19
C LEU A 246 0.93 -0.67 -7.70
N CYS A 247 0.61 0.55 -8.13
CA CYS A 247 0.64 0.97 -9.53
C CYS A 247 2.06 0.80 -10.11
N LEU A 248 3.04 1.42 -9.45
CA LEU A 248 4.44 1.38 -9.88
C LEU A 248 4.98 -0.06 -9.98
N ASN A 249 4.71 -0.87 -8.96
CA ASN A 249 5.16 -2.26 -8.90
C ASN A 249 4.44 -3.15 -9.94
N SER A 250 3.17 -2.87 -10.26
CA SER A 250 2.43 -3.61 -11.28
C SER A 250 2.95 -3.31 -12.69
N HIS A 251 3.29 -2.05 -12.99
CA HIS A 251 3.94 -1.69 -14.25
C HIS A 251 5.33 -2.31 -14.38
N LEU A 252 6.10 -2.33 -13.29
CA LEU A 252 7.40 -2.99 -13.25
C LEU A 252 7.28 -4.51 -13.49
N GLN A 253 6.28 -5.17 -12.89
CA GLN A 253 6.01 -6.59 -13.14
C GLN A 253 5.64 -6.84 -14.60
N ARG A 254 4.81 -5.98 -15.20
CA ARG A 254 4.43 -6.12 -16.62
C ARG A 254 5.66 -6.06 -17.52
N LEU A 255 6.59 -5.14 -17.26
CA LEU A 255 7.85 -5.05 -18.00
C LEU A 255 8.72 -6.31 -17.84
N LEU A 256 8.74 -6.91 -16.65
CA LEU A 256 9.43 -8.18 -16.40
C LEU A 256 8.80 -9.34 -17.17
N VAL A 257 7.47 -9.41 -17.22
CA VAL A 257 6.76 -10.42 -18.00
C VAL A 257 7.05 -10.26 -19.50
N GLU A 258 7.03 -9.02 -20.01
CA GLU A 258 7.30 -8.73 -21.42
C GLU A 258 8.75 -9.02 -21.84
N LYS A 259 9.73 -8.72 -20.98
CA LYS A 259 11.16 -8.85 -21.32
C LYS A 259 11.80 -10.16 -20.89
N CYS A 260 11.40 -10.69 -19.74
CA CYS A 260 12.02 -11.88 -19.12
C CYS A 260 11.09 -13.10 -19.08
N SER A 261 9.83 -12.96 -19.51
CA SER A 261 8.83 -14.04 -19.55
C SER A 261 8.69 -14.80 -18.23
N CYS A 262 8.78 -14.06 -17.11
CA CYS A 262 8.64 -14.62 -15.77
C CYS A 262 7.99 -13.63 -14.80
N LEU A 263 7.39 -14.15 -13.74
CA LEU A 263 6.83 -13.37 -12.64
C LEU A 263 7.87 -13.21 -11.53
N TYR A 264 8.16 -11.98 -11.11
CA TYR A 264 8.94 -11.76 -9.90
C TYR A 264 8.01 -11.86 -8.68
N ALA A 265 8.34 -12.73 -7.73
CA ALA A 265 7.42 -13.10 -6.64
C ALA A 265 7.12 -11.97 -5.64
N TYR A 266 8.02 -10.99 -5.52
CA TYR A 266 7.91 -9.87 -4.58
C TYR A 266 7.19 -8.65 -5.16
N LEU A 267 6.89 -8.68 -6.46
CA LEU A 267 6.01 -7.70 -7.09
C LEU A 267 4.60 -8.29 -7.18
N PRO A 268 3.56 -7.43 -7.38
CA PRO A 268 2.21 -7.88 -7.60
C PRO A 268 2.14 -8.88 -8.74
N ARG A 269 1.65 -10.08 -8.47
CA ARG A 269 1.59 -11.17 -9.45
C ARG A 269 0.36 -11.00 -10.32
N ILE A 270 0.52 -10.26 -11.42
CA ILE A 270 -0.57 -9.91 -12.35
C ILE A 270 -1.27 -11.13 -13.00
N ALA A 271 -0.67 -12.31 -12.91
CA ALA A 271 -1.21 -13.57 -13.39
C ALA A 271 -0.86 -14.71 -12.42
N VAL A 272 -1.63 -15.80 -12.48
CA VAL A 272 -1.32 -17.04 -11.77
C VAL A 272 -0.14 -17.73 -12.46
N PRO A 273 0.91 -18.12 -11.73
CA PRO A 273 2.08 -18.79 -12.31
C PRO A 273 1.70 -20.13 -12.94
N ASN A 274 2.26 -20.42 -14.11
CA ASN A 274 2.06 -21.70 -14.82
C ASN A 274 3.33 -22.09 -15.58
N ALA A 275 3.29 -23.17 -16.36
CA ALA A 275 4.45 -23.65 -17.12
C ALA A 275 4.99 -22.64 -18.16
N THR A 276 4.11 -21.82 -18.76
CA THR A 276 4.50 -20.80 -19.78
C THR A 276 4.93 -19.48 -19.17
N LEU A 277 4.41 -19.14 -17.99
CA LEU A 277 4.73 -17.94 -17.24
C LEU A 277 5.06 -18.32 -15.78
N PRO A 278 6.25 -18.92 -15.55
CA PRO A 278 6.66 -19.33 -14.23
C PRO A 278 7.16 -18.14 -13.41
N TYR A 279 7.39 -18.35 -12.11
CA TYR A 279 8.21 -17.43 -11.35
C TYR A 279 9.63 -17.35 -11.90
N CYS A 280 10.30 -16.20 -11.76
CA CYS A 280 11.69 -16.04 -12.20
C CYS A 280 12.63 -17.01 -11.46
N GLY A 281 12.29 -17.38 -10.21
CA GLY A 281 12.98 -18.42 -9.44
C GLY A 281 12.49 -19.86 -9.70
N ARG A 282 11.61 -20.14 -10.66
CA ARG A 282 11.23 -21.54 -10.91
C ARG A 282 12.46 -22.34 -11.34
N LEU A 283 12.72 -23.43 -10.63
CA LEU A 283 13.86 -24.34 -10.79
C LEU A 283 13.39 -25.75 -11.15
N ILE A 284 12.35 -26.25 -10.48
CA ILE A 284 11.81 -27.58 -10.72
C ILE A 284 11.08 -27.58 -12.07
N GLY A 285 11.46 -28.50 -12.95
CA GLY A 285 10.82 -28.71 -14.24
C GLY A 285 9.37 -29.17 -14.12
N PRO A 286 8.64 -29.25 -15.25
CA PRO A 286 7.25 -29.75 -15.28
C PRO A 286 7.12 -31.21 -14.83
N ASP A 287 8.22 -31.97 -14.88
CA ASP A 287 8.31 -33.38 -14.47
C ASP A 287 8.52 -33.56 -12.96
N GLY A 288 8.62 -32.48 -12.18
CA GLY A 288 8.72 -32.49 -10.72
C GLY A 288 10.06 -32.98 -10.15
N ASN A 289 10.90 -33.59 -10.99
CA ASN A 289 12.12 -34.30 -10.58
C ASN A 289 13.40 -33.75 -11.22
N SER A 290 13.30 -33.00 -12.33
CA SER A 290 14.47 -32.40 -12.97
C SER A 290 14.63 -30.93 -12.59
N MET A 291 15.88 -30.48 -12.43
CA MET A 291 16.20 -29.07 -12.26
C MET A 291 16.52 -28.43 -13.60
N ASP A 292 15.79 -27.37 -13.96
CA ASP A 292 16.07 -26.54 -15.11
C ASP A 292 17.13 -25.47 -14.76
N GLU A 293 18.37 -25.95 -14.60
CA GLU A 293 19.52 -25.14 -14.19
C GLU A 293 19.81 -24.00 -15.17
N LYS A 294 19.60 -24.20 -16.48
CA LYS A 294 19.93 -23.18 -17.49
C LYS A 294 18.91 -22.04 -17.48
N SER A 295 17.62 -22.37 -17.48
CA SER A 295 16.59 -21.34 -17.62
C SER A 295 16.44 -20.50 -16.35
N ILE A 296 16.72 -21.04 -15.15
CA ILE A 296 16.69 -20.24 -13.93
C ILE A 296 17.74 -19.13 -13.96
N PHE A 297 18.97 -19.40 -14.41
CA PHE A 297 19.99 -18.35 -14.51
C PHE A 297 19.63 -17.33 -15.57
N ALA A 298 19.14 -17.76 -16.75
CA ALA A 298 18.69 -16.82 -17.78
C ALA A 298 17.58 -15.88 -17.29
N ARG A 299 16.56 -16.41 -16.60
CA ARG A 299 15.49 -15.61 -15.99
C ARG A 299 16.00 -14.70 -14.88
N LYS A 300 16.87 -15.22 -14.00
CA LYS A 300 17.46 -14.47 -12.89
C LYS A 300 18.30 -13.30 -13.40
N ASP A 301 19.18 -13.52 -14.38
CA ASP A 301 20.06 -12.49 -14.93
C ASP A 301 19.23 -11.41 -15.63
N CYS A 302 18.21 -11.79 -16.41
CA CYS A 302 17.29 -10.84 -17.04
C CYS A 302 16.55 -9.99 -15.98
N ALA A 303 15.96 -10.65 -14.98
CA ALA A 303 15.22 -9.96 -13.93
C ALA A 303 16.14 -9.04 -13.11
N PHE A 304 17.36 -9.49 -12.80
CA PHE A 304 18.35 -8.72 -12.05
C PHE A 304 18.71 -7.41 -12.78
N HIS A 305 19.04 -7.46 -14.07
CA HIS A 305 19.39 -6.27 -14.84
C HIS A 305 18.25 -5.25 -14.93
N LEU A 306 17.01 -5.72 -14.99
CA LEU A 306 15.84 -4.85 -15.02
C LEU A 306 15.57 -4.24 -13.64
N LEU A 307 15.60 -5.06 -12.58
CA LEU A 307 15.33 -4.64 -11.20
C LEU A 307 16.41 -3.71 -10.63
N GLN A 308 17.67 -3.85 -11.07
CA GLN A 308 18.74 -2.92 -10.70
C GLN A 308 18.42 -1.47 -11.12
N ASN A 309 17.64 -1.29 -12.19
CA ASN A 309 17.19 0.02 -12.68
C ASN A 309 15.76 0.37 -12.23
N SER A 310 15.20 -0.37 -11.26
CA SER A 310 13.80 -0.20 -10.83
C SER A 310 13.46 1.23 -10.40
N ALA A 311 14.35 1.93 -9.68
CA ALA A 311 14.12 3.31 -9.26
C ALA A 311 13.95 4.27 -10.46
N ILE A 312 14.78 4.11 -11.50
CA ILE A 312 14.72 4.92 -12.73
C ILE A 312 13.43 4.60 -13.49
N LEU A 313 13.08 3.31 -13.62
CA LEU A 313 11.87 2.86 -14.29
C LEU A 313 10.61 3.37 -13.58
N LYS A 314 10.54 3.22 -12.26
CA LYS A 314 9.43 3.74 -11.45
C LYS A 314 9.26 5.25 -11.62
N LYS A 315 10.36 6.00 -11.57
CA LYS A 315 10.33 7.45 -11.82
C LYS A 315 9.83 7.78 -13.23
N SER A 316 10.24 7.03 -14.25
CA SER A 316 9.74 7.24 -15.61
C SER A 316 8.22 7.01 -15.75
N PHE A 317 7.64 6.11 -14.96
CA PHE A 317 6.18 5.91 -14.94
C PHE A 317 5.45 7.08 -14.27
N GLU A 318 6.04 7.65 -13.23
CA GLU A 318 5.53 8.86 -12.58
C GLU A 318 5.63 10.08 -13.50
N ASP A 319 6.80 10.31 -14.13
CA ASP A 319 7.04 11.42 -15.06
C ASP A 319 6.13 11.34 -16.31
N ALA A 320 5.81 10.13 -16.76
CA ALA A 320 4.86 9.89 -17.85
C ALA A 320 3.38 10.05 -17.44
N GLY A 321 3.10 10.28 -16.15
CA GLY A 321 1.73 10.41 -15.63
C GLY A 321 0.95 9.09 -15.58
N LEU A 322 1.62 7.93 -15.63
CA LEU A 322 0.96 6.62 -15.54
C LEU A 322 0.54 6.29 -14.12
N CYS A 323 1.36 6.66 -13.13
CA CYS A 323 1.09 6.48 -11.71
C CYS A 323 1.23 7.82 -11.00
N LEU A 324 0.15 8.31 -10.39
CA LEU A 324 0.14 9.55 -9.60
C LEU A 324 -0.20 9.27 -8.14
N ARG A 325 0.35 10.05 -7.21
CA ARG A 325 -0.04 9.93 -5.80
C ARG A 325 -1.51 10.35 -5.64
N ARG A 326 -2.22 9.75 -4.68
CA ARG A 326 -3.57 10.22 -4.36
C ARG A 326 -3.49 11.60 -3.70
N CYS A 327 -4.43 12.48 -4.02
CA CYS A 327 -4.54 13.75 -3.31
C CYS A 327 -4.98 13.51 -1.85
N GLU A 328 -5.68 12.42 -1.58
CA GLU A 328 -6.11 12.02 -0.24
C GLU A 328 -5.56 10.64 0.10
N SER A 329 -4.88 10.53 1.24
CA SER A 329 -4.36 9.27 1.76
C SER A 329 -4.49 9.20 3.27
N VAL A 330 -4.53 7.98 3.81
CA VAL A 330 -4.69 7.74 5.24
C VAL A 330 -3.52 6.91 5.75
N ASP A 331 -2.88 7.44 6.79
CA ASP A 331 -1.86 6.72 7.53
C ASP A 331 -2.39 6.30 8.91
N TYR A 332 -2.02 5.11 9.36
CA TYR A 332 -2.38 4.58 10.67
C TYR A 332 -1.13 4.55 11.54
N VAL A 333 -0.99 5.55 12.41
CA VAL A 333 0.14 5.63 13.32
C VAL A 333 -0.17 4.76 14.54
N SER A 334 0.63 3.74 14.76
CA SER A 334 0.41 2.73 15.80
C SER A 334 1.54 2.65 16.82
N THR A 335 1.19 2.41 18.07
CA THR A 335 2.10 2.15 19.18
C THR A 335 1.76 0.81 19.83
N VAL A 336 2.78 0.03 20.19
CA VAL A 336 2.59 -1.30 20.79
C VAL A 336 3.01 -1.28 22.25
N SER A 337 2.16 -1.84 23.10
CA SER A 337 2.46 -2.16 24.49
C SER A 337 2.27 -3.65 24.72
N VAL A 338 3.25 -4.28 25.38
CA VAL A 338 3.26 -5.72 25.65
C VAL A 338 3.16 -5.96 27.15
N THR A 339 2.29 -6.88 27.56
CA THR A 339 2.11 -7.25 28.97
C THR A 339 1.87 -8.75 29.13
N THR A 340 2.02 -9.24 30.36
CA THR A 340 1.75 -10.65 30.68
C THR A 340 0.26 -10.92 30.62
N TRP A 341 -0.10 -11.97 29.89
CA TRP A 341 -1.47 -12.44 29.81
C TRP A 341 -1.75 -13.36 30.99
N ARG A 342 -2.78 -13.05 31.79
CA ARG A 342 -3.12 -13.80 33.03
C ARG A 342 -4.26 -14.81 32.85
N SER A 343 -4.72 -15.06 31.63
CA SER A 343 -5.78 -16.05 31.40
C SER A 343 -5.29 -17.46 31.71
N THR A 344 -6.16 -18.26 32.31
CA THR A 344 -5.91 -19.69 32.49
C THR A 344 -6.38 -20.49 31.27
N GLN A 345 -5.76 -21.64 31.01
CA GLN A 345 -6.08 -22.44 29.83
C GLN A 345 -7.55 -22.90 29.79
N TRP A 346 -8.17 -23.19 30.94
CA TRP A 346 -9.57 -23.58 31.02
C TRP A 346 -10.52 -22.43 30.68
N GLN A 347 -10.20 -21.19 31.05
CA GLN A 347 -11.00 -20.01 30.67
C GLN A 347 -11.04 -19.85 29.16
N LEU A 348 -9.89 -20.04 28.51
CA LEU A 348 -9.77 -19.90 27.07
C LEU A 348 -10.51 -21.03 26.34
N HIS A 349 -10.40 -22.26 26.85
CA HIS A 349 -11.13 -23.40 26.32
C HIS A 349 -12.64 -23.18 26.36
N TRP A 350 -13.19 -22.83 27.52
CA TRP A 350 -14.64 -22.60 27.62
C TRP A 350 -15.09 -21.36 26.86
N SER A 351 -14.27 -20.30 26.80
CA SER A 351 -14.57 -19.13 25.95
C SER A 351 -14.68 -19.52 24.48
N GLN A 352 -13.84 -20.43 24.00
CA GLN A 352 -13.89 -20.91 22.64
C GLN A 352 -15.09 -21.84 22.41
N GLU A 353 -15.30 -22.84 23.27
CA GLU A 353 -16.40 -23.80 23.13
C GLU A 353 -17.76 -23.10 23.11
N THR A 354 -17.94 -22.14 24.01
CA THR A 354 -19.17 -21.35 24.08
C THR A 354 -19.31 -20.42 22.88
N ALA A 355 -18.24 -19.74 22.45
CA ALA A 355 -18.25 -18.90 21.23
C ALA A 355 -18.61 -19.71 19.98
N ALA A 356 -17.93 -20.83 19.76
CA ALA A 356 -18.15 -21.68 18.61
C ALA A 356 -19.55 -22.30 18.62
N ALA A 357 -20.13 -22.56 19.79
CA ALA A 357 -21.51 -23.01 19.89
C ALA A 357 -22.51 -21.91 19.54
N LEU A 358 -22.28 -20.68 20.00
CA LEU A 358 -23.12 -19.53 19.71
C LEU A 358 -23.14 -19.19 18.20
N ASP A 359 -22.02 -19.34 17.51
CA ASP A 359 -21.91 -19.13 16.06
C ASP A 359 -22.80 -20.10 15.25
N THR A 360 -23.11 -21.27 15.79
CA THR A 360 -23.97 -22.27 15.12
C THR A 360 -25.46 -22.02 15.30
N PHE A 361 -25.85 -20.86 15.85
CA PHE A 361 -27.26 -20.52 16.02
C PHE A 361 -27.95 -20.33 14.67
N ASN A 362 -28.97 -21.15 14.40
CA ASN A 362 -29.78 -20.99 13.21
C ASN A 362 -31.06 -20.20 13.55
N PRO A 363 -31.22 -18.96 13.05
CA PRO A 363 -32.37 -18.12 13.37
C PRO A 363 -33.69 -18.65 12.78
N LYS A 364 -33.65 -19.54 11.79
CA LYS A 364 -34.86 -20.13 11.18
C LYS A 364 -35.41 -21.29 11.99
N THR A 365 -34.55 -22.10 12.59
CA THR A 365 -34.96 -23.24 13.43
C THR A 365 -34.97 -22.90 14.91
N GLY A 366 -34.31 -21.81 15.31
CA GLY A 366 -34.14 -21.40 16.71
C GLY A 366 -33.26 -22.36 17.52
N GLN A 367 -32.46 -23.20 16.85
CA GLN A 367 -31.63 -24.23 17.47
C GLN A 367 -30.15 -23.94 17.27
N PHE A 368 -29.34 -24.39 18.25
CA PHE A 368 -27.89 -24.41 18.16
C PHE A 368 -27.45 -25.82 17.74
N GLU A 369 -26.62 -25.94 16.71
CA GLU A 369 -26.09 -27.25 16.29
C GLU A 369 -25.15 -27.85 17.34
N ARG A 370 -24.48 -26.99 18.13
CA ARG A 370 -23.60 -27.37 19.25
C ARG A 370 -24.19 -27.03 20.62
N ALA A 371 -25.50 -27.22 20.80
CA ALA A 371 -26.17 -26.96 22.09
C ALA A 371 -25.57 -27.76 23.25
N GLU A 372 -25.01 -28.95 22.98
CA GLU A 372 -24.35 -29.81 23.98
C GLU A 372 -23.15 -29.13 24.64
N SER A 373 -22.30 -28.41 23.89
CA SER A 373 -21.17 -27.68 24.46
C SER A 373 -21.62 -26.60 25.45
N LEU A 374 -22.73 -25.90 25.16
CA LEU A 374 -23.32 -24.92 26.08
C LEU A 374 -23.93 -25.61 27.31
N HIS A 375 -24.59 -26.75 27.12
CA HIS A 375 -25.15 -27.53 28.22
C HIS A 375 -24.06 -28.02 29.18
N ASN A 376 -22.98 -28.58 28.63
CA ASN A 376 -21.81 -29.03 29.38
C ASN A 376 -21.18 -27.87 30.17
N TYR A 377 -21.05 -26.69 29.55
CA TYR A 377 -20.58 -25.50 30.23
C TYR A 377 -21.50 -25.07 31.39
N PHE A 378 -22.82 -25.04 31.18
CA PHE A 378 -23.78 -24.63 32.21
C PHE A 378 -23.96 -25.64 33.35
N GLN A 379 -23.72 -26.93 33.10
CA GLN A 379 -23.83 -28.00 34.09
C GLN A 379 -22.53 -28.29 34.84
N ALA A 380 -21.39 -27.81 34.34
CA ALA A 380 -20.11 -28.01 34.99
C ALA A 380 -20.04 -27.27 36.33
N GLU A 381 -20.00 -28.02 37.45
CA GLU A 381 -19.76 -27.45 38.78
C GLU A 381 -18.34 -26.89 38.91
N ASN A 382 -17.38 -27.50 38.20
CA ASN A 382 -15.98 -27.07 38.17
C ASN A 382 -15.45 -26.98 36.73
N LEU A 383 -15.35 -25.76 36.20
CA LEU A 383 -14.84 -25.49 34.85
C LEU A 383 -13.34 -25.78 34.68
N SER A 384 -12.60 -25.94 35.77
CA SER A 384 -11.15 -26.26 35.74
C SER A 384 -10.84 -27.76 35.69
N GLU A 385 -11.87 -28.60 35.81
CA GLU A 385 -11.79 -30.05 35.63
C GLU A 385 -12.41 -30.46 34.28
N PRO A 386 -11.81 -31.42 33.56
CA PRO A 386 -12.28 -31.77 32.23
C PRO A 386 -13.51 -32.69 32.34
N LEU A 387 -14.55 -32.40 31.55
CA LEU A 387 -15.67 -33.32 31.31
C LEU A 387 -15.30 -34.41 30.26
N ILE A 388 -14.05 -34.45 29.78
CA ILE A 388 -13.62 -35.32 28.68
C ILE A 388 -13.11 -36.65 29.24
N SER A 389 -13.72 -37.74 28.74
CA SER A 389 -13.39 -39.13 28.97
C SER A 389 -11.93 -39.46 28.66
N LYS A 390 -11.38 -40.45 29.39
CA LYS A 390 -10.06 -41.05 29.18
C LYS A 390 -9.78 -41.32 27.69
N GLY A 391 -8.95 -40.49 27.08
CA GLY A 391 -8.53 -40.64 25.69
C GLY A 391 -7.47 -39.60 25.34
N GLU A 392 -6.22 -39.93 25.64
CA GLU A 392 -5.01 -39.55 24.91
C GLU A 392 -4.80 -38.05 24.58
N SER A 393 -4.00 -37.36 25.39
CA SER A 393 -3.08 -36.36 24.84
C SER A 393 -1.77 -36.34 25.64
N ASP A 394 -0.79 -37.09 25.15
CA ASP A 394 0.61 -36.99 25.57
C ASP A 394 1.19 -35.69 24.99
N GLY A 395 1.26 -34.66 25.81
CA GLY A 395 1.98 -33.42 25.53
C GLY A 395 2.07 -32.54 26.78
N PRO A 396 3.13 -31.71 26.93
CA PRO A 396 3.36 -30.88 28.12
C PRO A 396 2.31 -29.77 28.35
N THR A 397 1.27 -29.70 27.52
CA THR A 397 0.12 -28.78 27.57
C THR A 397 -1.24 -29.52 27.57
N GLY A 398 -1.22 -30.85 27.71
CA GLY A 398 -2.29 -31.79 27.35
C GLY A 398 -3.58 -31.81 28.19
N LYS A 399 -3.97 -30.71 28.85
CA LYS A 399 -5.31 -30.65 29.52
C LYS A 399 -6.31 -29.77 28.77
N TYR A 400 -5.82 -28.67 28.21
CA TYR A 400 -6.60 -27.71 27.41
C TYR A 400 -5.62 -27.16 26.37
N GLY A 401 -5.96 -27.21 25.08
CA GLY A 401 -5.03 -27.01 23.95
C GLY A 401 -4.35 -25.63 23.78
N PHE A 402 -4.19 -24.87 24.86
CA PHE A 402 -3.56 -23.55 24.92
C PHE A 402 -2.13 -23.61 25.48
N SER A 403 -1.20 -22.94 24.83
CA SER A 403 0.21 -22.83 25.20
C SER A 403 0.79 -21.47 24.81
N ASP A 404 2.10 -21.28 24.99
CA ASP A 404 2.83 -20.09 24.51
C ASP A 404 2.83 -19.95 22.97
N ARG A 405 2.18 -20.89 22.27
CA ARG A 405 1.90 -20.87 20.82
C ARG A 405 0.66 -20.04 20.46
N TYR A 406 0.02 -19.42 21.44
CA TYR A 406 -1.02 -18.45 21.20
C TYR A 406 -0.50 -17.06 21.51
N THR A 407 -0.93 -16.09 20.73
CA THR A 407 -0.72 -14.67 21.04
C THR A 407 -2.08 -13.99 21.14
N TYR A 408 -2.17 -13.08 22.10
CA TYR A 408 -3.34 -12.26 22.28
C TYR A 408 -3.07 -10.88 21.72
N VAL A 409 -3.88 -10.45 20.76
CA VAL A 409 -3.74 -9.18 20.06
C VAL A 409 -4.97 -8.34 20.35
N LEU A 410 -4.77 -7.22 21.04
CA LEU A 410 -5.79 -6.20 21.25
C LEU A 410 -5.48 -5.03 20.33
N ILE A 411 -6.41 -4.70 19.44
CA ILE A 411 -6.30 -3.58 18.53
C ILE A 411 -7.31 -2.54 18.97
N LYS A 412 -6.80 -1.37 19.35
CA LYS A 412 -7.58 -0.31 19.96
C LYS A 412 -7.33 1.01 19.26
N ARG A 413 -8.42 1.71 18.98
CA ARG A 413 -8.34 3.08 18.49
C ARG A 413 -8.10 4.03 19.67
N LYS A 414 -7.07 4.88 19.57
CA LYS A 414 -6.70 5.84 20.61
C LYS A 414 -7.73 6.96 20.80
N SER A 415 -8.30 7.45 19.70
CA SER A 415 -9.37 8.44 19.69
C SER A 415 -10.31 8.17 18.52
N ASN A 416 -11.60 8.45 18.70
CA ASN A 416 -12.58 8.36 17.62
C ASN A 416 -12.39 9.43 16.53
N ASP A 417 -11.58 10.46 16.80
CA ASP A 417 -11.31 11.54 15.88
C ASP A 417 -10.17 11.21 14.90
N THR A 418 -10.33 11.61 13.65
CA THR A 418 -9.29 11.55 12.62
C THR A 418 -8.50 12.85 12.62
N THR A 419 -7.16 12.76 12.65
CA THR A 419 -6.31 13.95 12.50
C THR A 419 -6.15 14.29 11.03
N VAL A 420 -6.56 15.51 10.64
CA VAL A 420 -6.48 15.95 9.23
C VAL A 420 -5.29 16.89 9.05
N LYS A 421 -4.35 16.49 8.18
CA LYS A 421 -3.20 17.28 7.73
C LYS A 421 -3.44 17.71 6.29
N ALA A 422 -3.91 18.94 6.11
CA ALA A 422 -4.17 19.50 4.79
C ALA A 422 -3.10 20.51 4.38
N GLU A 423 -2.64 20.41 3.14
CA GLU A 423 -1.79 21.42 2.50
C GLU A 423 -2.61 22.68 2.18
N ASN A 424 -2.07 23.83 2.57
CA ASN A 424 -2.66 25.13 2.27
C ASN A 424 -1.76 25.90 1.29
N LEU A 425 -2.38 26.49 0.28
CA LEU A 425 -1.70 27.39 -0.64
C LEU A 425 -1.29 28.66 0.09
N VAL A 426 0.02 28.85 0.27
CA VAL A 426 0.59 30.07 0.87
C VAL A 426 0.36 31.30 0.00
N LEU A 427 0.32 31.10 -1.33
CA LEU A 427 0.11 32.15 -2.32
C LEU A 427 -1.13 31.83 -3.16
N THR A 428 -2.23 32.51 -2.86
CA THR A 428 -3.44 32.48 -3.70
C THR A 428 -3.35 33.52 -4.81
N LEU A 429 -4.09 33.35 -5.90
CA LEU A 429 -4.14 34.35 -6.99
C LEU A 429 -4.52 35.74 -6.47
N ASN A 430 -5.49 35.80 -5.57
CA ASN A 430 -5.93 37.05 -4.93
C ASN A 430 -4.79 37.70 -4.14
N ALA A 431 -4.02 36.92 -3.39
CA ALA A 431 -2.85 37.42 -2.65
C ALA A 431 -1.72 37.85 -3.60
N LEU A 432 -1.50 37.14 -4.71
CA LEU A 432 -0.50 37.51 -5.72
C LEU A 432 -0.87 38.84 -6.39
N VAL A 433 -2.10 38.96 -6.89
CA VAL A 433 -2.60 40.17 -7.56
C VAL A 433 -2.62 41.35 -6.59
N SER A 434 -3.03 41.13 -5.34
CA SER A 434 -2.99 42.17 -4.30
C SER A 434 -1.56 42.63 -3.98
N ARG A 435 -0.60 41.72 -3.88
CA ARG A 435 0.81 42.08 -3.63
C ARG A 435 1.44 42.79 -4.83
N ILE A 436 1.20 42.32 -6.04
CA ILE A 436 1.67 42.99 -7.27
C ILE A 436 1.04 44.38 -7.36
N GLY A 437 -0.28 44.50 -7.21
CA GLY A 437 -0.98 45.79 -7.24
C GLY A 437 -0.49 46.75 -6.15
N GLY A 438 -0.26 46.25 -4.94
CA GLY A 438 0.32 47.03 -3.85
C GLY A 438 1.74 47.52 -4.15
N LEU A 439 2.60 46.66 -4.69
CA LEU A 439 3.97 47.03 -5.11
C LEU A 439 3.94 48.01 -6.28
N CYS A 440 3.15 47.78 -7.32
CA CYS A 440 3.02 48.68 -8.47
C CYS A 440 2.50 50.07 -8.07
N SER A 441 1.51 50.12 -7.17
CA SER A 441 0.99 51.38 -6.64
C SER A 441 2.02 52.10 -5.77
N LEU A 442 2.86 51.38 -5.03
CA LEU A 442 3.86 51.98 -4.14
C LEU A 442 5.08 52.50 -4.89
N TYR A 443 5.60 51.71 -5.84
CA TYR A 443 6.85 52.05 -6.54
C TYR A 443 6.65 52.98 -7.73
N ILE A 444 5.57 52.79 -8.50
CA ILE A 444 5.37 53.52 -9.76
C ILE A 444 4.10 54.39 -9.72
N GLY A 445 3.25 54.24 -8.69
CA GLY A 445 1.94 54.91 -8.65
C GLY A 445 0.99 54.41 -9.74
N MET A 446 1.35 53.35 -10.46
CA MET A 446 0.55 52.80 -11.54
C MET A 446 -0.56 51.92 -10.96
N THR A 447 -1.80 52.35 -11.17
CA THR A 447 -2.98 51.52 -10.98
C THR A 447 -3.34 50.85 -12.30
N PHE A 448 -4.22 49.84 -12.25
CA PHE A 448 -4.74 49.23 -13.47
C PHE A 448 -5.43 50.26 -14.38
N ALA A 449 -5.97 51.35 -13.83
CA ALA A 449 -6.53 52.46 -14.60
C ALA A 449 -5.46 53.17 -15.43
N VAL A 450 -4.29 53.49 -14.86
CA VAL A 450 -3.17 54.11 -15.59
C VAL A 450 -2.66 53.20 -16.71
N PHE A 451 -2.66 51.88 -16.49
CA PHE A 451 -2.29 50.93 -17.53
C PHE A 451 -3.29 50.92 -18.70
N ILE A 452 -4.59 51.00 -18.41
CA ILE A 452 -5.63 51.13 -19.43
C ILE A 452 -5.53 52.49 -20.15
N GLU A 453 -5.27 53.57 -19.44
CA GLU A 453 -5.04 54.91 -20.02
C GLU A 453 -3.84 54.93 -20.96
N LEU A 454 -2.74 54.22 -20.63
CA LEU A 454 -1.60 54.08 -21.53
C LEU A 454 -1.94 53.29 -22.80
N ILE A 455 -2.77 52.24 -22.68
CA ILE A 455 -3.26 51.49 -23.84
C ILE A 455 -4.18 52.36 -24.69
N GLU A 456 -5.08 53.13 -24.08
CA GLU A 456 -5.98 54.05 -24.78
C GLU A 456 -5.19 55.16 -25.48
N PHE A 457 -4.19 55.73 -24.81
CA PHE A 457 -3.30 56.72 -25.40
C PHE A 457 -2.53 56.15 -26.59
N ALA A 458 -1.91 54.97 -26.44
CA ALA A 458 -1.23 54.29 -27.53
C ALA A 458 -2.20 53.95 -28.69
N TYR A 459 -3.42 53.53 -28.37
CA TYR A 459 -4.45 53.26 -29.37
C TYR A 459 -4.85 54.53 -30.12
N MET A 460 -5.10 55.64 -29.41
CA MET A 460 -5.42 56.95 -29.99
C MET A 460 -4.28 57.49 -30.85
N GLU A 461 -3.03 57.29 -30.46
CA GLU A 461 -1.89 57.78 -31.23
C GLU A 461 -1.66 56.94 -32.50
N ILE A 462 -1.84 55.61 -32.42
CA ILE A 462 -1.68 54.69 -33.55
C ILE A 462 -2.88 54.77 -34.52
N TRP A 463 -4.12 54.84 -34.02
CA TRP A 463 -5.33 54.88 -34.85
C TRP A 463 -5.81 56.30 -35.18
N GLY A 464 -5.64 57.27 -34.29
CA GLY A 464 -5.92 58.69 -34.57
C GLY A 464 -4.99 59.27 -35.62
N GLY A 465 -3.73 58.80 -35.70
CA GLY A 465 -2.81 59.12 -36.79
C GLY A 465 -3.25 58.62 -38.17
N CYS A 466 -4.05 57.54 -38.23
CA CYS A 466 -4.63 57.04 -39.48
C CYS A 466 -5.85 57.85 -39.95
N PHE A 467 -6.64 58.41 -39.02
CA PHE A 467 -7.75 59.30 -39.39
C PHE A 467 -7.28 60.70 -39.83
N ALA A 468 -6.21 61.24 -39.23
CA ALA A 468 -5.60 62.48 -39.69
C ALA A 468 -5.01 62.38 -41.13
N LYS A 469 -4.54 61.20 -41.53
CA LYS A 469 -4.09 60.95 -42.92
C LYS A 469 -5.22 60.86 -43.94
N THR A 470 -6.45 60.57 -43.51
CA THR A 470 -7.60 60.46 -44.41
C THR A 470 -8.22 61.83 -44.72
N ASN A 471 -8.20 62.78 -43.77
CA ASN A 471 -8.71 64.14 -44.00
C ASN A 471 -7.81 64.99 -44.90
N ASN A 472 -6.48 64.84 -44.85
CA ASN A 472 -5.58 65.53 -45.79
C ASN A 472 -5.72 65.04 -47.24
N LYS A 473 -6.38 63.90 -47.47
CA LYS A 473 -6.63 63.34 -48.81
C LYS A 473 -7.98 63.77 -49.40
N ILE A 474 -8.85 64.37 -48.60
CA ILE A 474 -10.17 64.86 -49.03
C ILE A 474 -10.10 66.35 -49.41
N GLU A 475 -9.22 67.15 -48.77
CA GLU A 475 -8.97 68.54 -49.20
C GLU A 475 -8.19 68.64 -50.54
N GLU A 476 -7.47 67.59 -50.95
CA GLU A 476 -6.74 67.56 -52.23
C GLU A 476 -7.64 67.17 -53.42
N ILE A 477 -8.85 66.67 -53.18
CA ILE A 477 -9.83 66.31 -54.23
C ILE A 477 -10.77 67.49 -54.54
N ASP A 478 -11.02 68.38 -53.58
CA ASP A 478 -11.92 69.55 -53.73
C ASP A 478 -11.27 70.77 -54.44
N GLN A 479 -9.97 70.68 -54.78
CA GLN A 479 -9.24 71.69 -55.56
C GLN A 479 -9.15 71.36 -57.06
N VAL A 480 -9.45 70.13 -57.48
CA VAL A 480 -9.40 69.72 -58.90
C VAL A 480 -10.72 69.98 -59.62
N ASP A 481 -11.86 69.99 -58.92
CA ASP A 481 -13.20 70.22 -59.52
C ASP A 481 -13.60 71.71 -59.62
N ARG A 482 -12.70 72.65 -59.28
CA ARG A 482 -13.01 74.09 -59.24
C ARG A 482 -12.57 74.90 -60.48
N ASP A 483 -11.95 74.25 -61.48
CA ASP A 483 -11.51 74.89 -62.73
C ASP A 483 -12.42 74.65 -63.95
N GLU A 484 -13.46 73.82 -63.84
CA GLU A 484 -14.42 73.55 -64.95
C GLU A 484 -15.87 73.92 -64.62
N ALA A 485 -16.15 75.18 -64.29
CA ALA A 485 -17.53 75.70 -64.38
C ALA A 485 -17.62 77.23 -64.46
N LYS A 486 -16.91 77.87 -65.41
CA LYS A 486 -17.31 79.19 -65.93
C LYS A 486 -18.37 78.98 -67.02
N GLY A 487 -19.65 79.18 -66.70
CA GLY A 487 -20.71 78.93 -67.70
C GLY A 487 -22.12 79.44 -67.36
N ARG A 488 -22.28 80.76 -67.25
CA ARG A 488 -23.54 81.54 -67.38
C ARG A 488 -24.55 81.57 -66.21
N PRO A 489 -25.36 82.66 -66.14
CA PRO A 489 -25.99 83.10 -64.91
C PRO A 489 -27.53 83.01 -64.90
N LEU A 490 -28.05 83.29 -63.71
CA LEU A 490 -29.26 84.07 -63.37
C LEU A 490 -30.58 83.35 -63.05
N LEU A 491 -31.16 83.84 -61.94
CA LEU A 491 -32.52 83.70 -61.40
C LEU A 491 -32.91 82.31 -60.86
N GLY A 492 -33.44 82.14 -59.66
CA GLY A 492 -33.87 83.06 -58.61
C GLY A 492 -34.80 82.32 -57.63
N LEU A 493 -35.07 82.97 -56.50
CA LEU A 493 -36.26 82.83 -55.65
C LEU A 493 -36.41 81.62 -54.70
N THR A 494 -36.18 81.96 -53.42
CA THR A 494 -37.11 81.81 -52.28
C THR A 494 -37.66 80.42 -51.92
N GLY A 495 -37.25 79.96 -50.73
CA GLY A 495 -38.09 80.12 -49.54
C GLY A 495 -38.68 78.86 -48.91
N LYS A 496 -38.58 78.84 -47.56
CA LYS A 496 -39.52 78.24 -46.59
C LYS A 496 -39.63 76.71 -46.59
N ARG A 497 -39.98 76.01 -45.51
CA ARG A 497 -40.08 76.18 -44.05
C ARG A 497 -40.79 74.89 -43.61
N ASP A 498 -40.57 74.47 -42.37
CA ASP A 498 -41.50 73.64 -41.58
C ASP A 498 -41.65 72.18 -42.05
N ALA A 499 -42.08 71.21 -41.27
CA ALA A 499 -42.13 70.93 -39.83
C ALA A 499 -42.76 69.53 -39.72
N ALA A 500 -42.54 68.90 -38.57
CA ALA A 500 -43.49 68.02 -37.88
C ALA A 500 -43.81 66.62 -38.43
N GLY A 501 -44.05 65.72 -37.47
CA GLY A 501 -45.01 64.64 -37.56
C GLY A 501 -44.40 63.27 -37.24
N GLN A 502 -44.35 62.85 -35.98
CA GLN A 502 -45.35 62.02 -35.28
C GLN A 502 -45.34 60.54 -35.72
N GLU A 503 -45.00 59.64 -34.79
CA GLU A 503 -45.90 58.60 -34.22
C GLU A 503 -45.93 57.33 -35.13
N THR A 504 -45.93 56.09 -34.70
CA THR A 504 -46.48 55.40 -33.51
C THR A 504 -45.87 53.98 -33.43
N ASP A 505 -45.78 53.49 -32.20
CA ASP A 505 -46.12 52.15 -31.67
C ASP A 505 -45.57 50.80 -32.21
N GLN A 506 -45.04 50.05 -31.22
CA GLN A 506 -45.32 48.67 -30.81
C GLN A 506 -45.33 47.55 -31.86
N ASP A 507 -44.48 46.53 -31.68
CA ASP A 507 -44.90 45.32 -30.96
C ASP A 507 -43.76 44.32 -30.68
N GLU A 508 -44.05 43.43 -29.74
CA GLU A 508 -43.22 42.40 -29.09
C GLU A 508 -42.64 41.30 -29.99
N GLY A 509 -41.61 40.60 -29.48
CA GLY A 509 -41.20 39.30 -30.03
C GLY A 509 -39.86 38.79 -29.51
N ALA A 510 -39.90 37.95 -28.49
CA ALA A 510 -38.76 37.37 -27.78
C ALA A 510 -38.08 36.18 -28.51
N ILE A 511 -36.92 35.78 -27.95
CA ILE A 511 -36.41 34.39 -27.75
C ILE A 511 -35.03 34.06 -28.38
N THR A 512 -34.11 33.65 -27.48
CA THR A 512 -32.90 32.77 -27.61
C THR A 512 -31.67 33.28 -28.38
N SER A 513 -30.43 32.90 -28.08
CA SER A 513 -29.77 32.25 -26.94
C SER A 513 -28.25 32.30 -27.20
N PHE A 514 -27.48 32.20 -26.13
CA PHE A 514 -26.03 32.17 -26.05
C PHE A 514 -25.29 31.18 -26.98
N GLY A 515 -24.06 31.54 -27.35
CA GLY A 515 -23.05 30.63 -27.90
C GLY A 515 -21.68 31.29 -28.05
N HIS A 516 -20.90 31.34 -26.97
CA HIS A 516 -19.48 31.71 -26.99
C HIS A 516 -18.64 30.52 -27.48
N GLN A 517 -17.75 30.74 -28.46
CA GLN A 517 -16.71 29.79 -28.84
C GLN A 517 -15.33 30.44 -28.66
N LYS A 518 -14.47 29.74 -27.90
CA LYS A 518 -13.07 30.06 -27.62
C LYS A 518 -12.22 29.97 -28.90
N GLN A 519 -11.28 30.90 -29.04
CA GLN A 519 -10.12 30.74 -29.90
C GLN A 519 -8.95 30.13 -29.12
N ASN A 520 -8.34 29.13 -29.74
CA ASN A 520 -6.97 28.67 -29.50
C ASN A 520 -5.98 29.77 -29.90
N TYR A 521 -4.79 29.82 -29.30
CA TYR A 521 -3.53 29.55 -30.01
C TYR A 521 -2.35 29.44 -29.03
N SER A 522 -1.57 28.39 -29.28
CA SER A 522 -0.23 28.09 -28.78
C SER A 522 0.80 28.92 -29.54
N LEU A 523 1.91 29.30 -28.90
CA LEU A 523 3.29 28.96 -29.35
C LEU A 523 4.40 29.65 -28.53
N LYS A 524 5.35 28.81 -28.10
CA LYS A 524 6.82 28.97 -28.06
C LYS A 524 7.48 30.23 -27.48
N SER A 525 8.43 30.00 -26.57
CA SER A 525 9.87 30.02 -26.93
C SER A 525 10.76 29.48 -25.81
N GLU A 526 11.79 28.77 -26.22
CA GLU A 526 12.95 28.30 -25.44
C GLU A 526 13.85 29.46 -24.98
N ASP A 527 14.53 29.29 -23.84
CA ASP A 527 15.98 29.45 -23.65
C ASP A 527 16.33 29.78 -22.19
N LEU A 528 17.18 28.94 -21.57
CA LEU A 528 18.45 29.34 -20.93
C LEU A 528 19.01 28.21 -20.04
N MET A 529 20.07 27.59 -20.55
CA MET A 529 21.07 26.84 -19.78
C MET A 529 22.04 27.82 -19.09
N ARG A 530 22.21 27.72 -17.76
CA ARG A 530 23.54 27.75 -17.08
C ARG A 530 23.46 27.64 -15.55
N ASN A 531 24.34 26.77 -15.05
CA ASN A 531 25.10 26.82 -13.79
C ASN A 531 24.35 26.77 -12.44
N SER A 532 24.51 25.65 -11.73
CA SER A 532 25.30 25.62 -10.47
C SER A 532 25.44 24.19 -9.94
N ALA A 533 26.61 23.59 -10.16
CA ALA A 533 27.18 22.61 -9.25
C ALA A 533 28.03 23.36 -8.20
N SER A 534 28.17 22.77 -7.02
CA SER A 534 29.06 23.15 -5.89
C SER A 534 28.35 23.78 -4.68
N ALA A 535 27.90 22.94 -3.74
CA ALA A 535 28.12 23.13 -2.30
C ALA A 535 27.56 21.92 -1.56
N GLU A 536 28.43 21.06 -1.02
CA GLU A 536 28.28 20.38 0.28
C GLU A 536 29.32 19.25 0.39
N ARG A 537 30.55 19.65 0.75
CA ARG A 537 31.55 18.77 1.36
C ARG A 537 32.40 19.64 2.28
N ASN A 538 32.06 19.67 3.57
CA ASN A 538 32.98 19.67 4.71
C ASN A 538 32.29 20.22 5.97
N GLU A 539 31.96 19.32 6.89
CA GLU A 539 32.18 19.58 8.32
C GLU A 539 32.46 18.24 9.03
N GLN A 540 33.74 17.84 8.99
CA GLN A 540 34.31 16.84 9.88
C GLN A 540 35.68 17.35 10.38
N ASN A 541 35.90 17.09 11.67
CA ASN A 541 37.14 17.19 12.47
C ASN A 541 37.49 18.50 13.17
N LYS A 542 37.33 18.46 14.50
CA LYS A 542 38.36 18.62 15.57
C LYS A 542 37.61 18.69 16.91
N ASN A 543 37.89 18.03 18.04
CA ASN A 543 39.01 17.31 18.68
C ASN A 543 38.34 16.36 19.73
N GLY A 544 38.91 15.34 20.37
CA GLY A 544 40.25 14.77 20.49
C GLY A 544 40.18 13.65 21.55
N SER A 545 40.89 12.55 21.32
CA SER A 545 41.25 11.50 22.29
C SER A 545 42.38 12.00 23.24
N PRO A 546 42.83 11.31 24.32
CA PRO A 546 42.80 9.85 24.51
C PRO A 546 42.57 9.32 25.95
N GLY A 547 42.32 8.01 26.04
CA GLY A 547 42.34 7.25 27.29
C GLY A 547 42.25 5.74 27.01
N GLU A 548 43.39 5.07 27.15
CA GLU A 548 43.56 3.61 27.12
C GLU A 548 42.74 2.91 28.21
N ASN A 549 42.24 1.70 27.94
CA ASN A 549 42.60 0.51 28.71
C ASN A 549 41.97 -0.78 28.15
N THR A 550 42.87 -1.75 27.98
CA THR A 550 42.72 -3.20 27.86
C THR A 550 41.66 -3.81 28.79
N TRP A 551 41.08 -4.98 28.46
CA TRP A 551 41.12 -6.22 29.26
C TRP A 551 40.46 -7.36 28.46
N ALA A 552 41.22 -8.43 28.24
CA ALA A 552 40.78 -9.71 27.70
C ALA A 552 41.06 -10.81 28.73
N LYS A 553 40.30 -11.90 28.61
CA LYS A 553 40.48 -13.25 29.19
C LYS A 553 39.88 -13.53 30.57
N GLY A 554 39.13 -14.63 30.60
CA GLY A 554 39.28 -15.66 31.61
C GLY A 554 37.96 -16.21 32.13
N PHE A 555 37.53 -17.38 31.66
CA PHE A 555 36.83 -18.34 32.52
C PHE A 555 37.12 -19.76 32.02
N GLU A 556 37.93 -20.46 32.80
CA GLU A 556 38.19 -21.89 32.72
C GLU A 556 37.89 -22.49 34.09
N ASN A 557 37.06 -23.54 34.08
CA ASN A 557 36.93 -24.67 35.01
C ASN A 557 37.19 -24.50 36.52
N LYS A 558 36.18 -24.89 37.32
CA LYS A 558 36.40 -25.64 38.56
C LYS A 558 35.25 -26.62 38.84
N LYS A 559 35.56 -27.91 38.68
CA LYS A 559 34.87 -29.07 39.27
C LYS A 559 35.58 -29.44 40.59
N LEU A 560 34.80 -29.81 41.61
CA LEU A 560 35.06 -30.74 42.74
C LEU A 560 33.89 -30.51 43.72
N ALA A 561 32.84 -31.33 43.78
CA ALA A 561 32.76 -32.71 44.27
C ALA A 561 33.27 -32.83 45.72
N ASP A 562 32.39 -33.10 46.69
CA ASP A 562 32.26 -34.45 47.25
C ASP A 562 31.24 -34.59 48.41
N THR A 563 30.42 -35.64 48.30
CA THR A 563 29.90 -36.59 49.34
C THR A 563 29.09 -36.08 50.54
N ALA A 564 28.08 -36.76 51.10
CA ALA A 564 27.70 -38.18 51.22
C ALA A 564 26.19 -38.26 51.64
N HIS A 565 25.43 -39.36 51.78
CA HIS A 565 25.69 -40.80 51.95
C HIS A 565 24.33 -41.57 51.94
N VAL A 566 24.43 -42.92 51.88
CA VAL A 566 23.47 -44.01 52.24
C VAL A 566 22.39 -44.33 51.18
N SER A 567 22.25 -45.54 50.63
CA SER A 567 22.84 -46.89 50.83
C SER A 567 22.70 -47.71 49.56
#